data_AF-A0A1F2Y214-F1
#
_entry.id   AF-A0A1F2Y214-F1
#
_cell.length_a   1.000
_cell.length_b   1.000
_cell.length_c   1.000
_cell.angle_alpha   90.00
_cell.angle_beta   90.00
_cell.angle_gamma   90.00
#
_symmetry.space_group_name_H-M   'P 1'
#
loop_
_entity.id
_entity.type
_entity.pdbx_description
1 polymer ?
#
loop_
_entity_poly.entity_id
_entity_poly.type
_entity_poly.pdbx_seq_one_letter_code
_entity_poly.pdbx_strand_id
1 'polypeptide(L)'
;MDGNEIEIRPLVLSDLGNTVTLHQSQLATEFISRFGKRFLKRYYQAFADSPYAFALVAVETTTNQVVGALLGTVRASAHYRYMTRQCGWRLASLVVLQAILHPSLALEVCRTRAKRYLGGLFRHAVAALRKSQGENVVSFEQVGDLTHLVVDPSRRSQGIGSQLVQAYEFLAWQANVERIDLVTLPRQLGGAGDFY
;
A
#
# COMPACT_ATOMS: atom_id res chain seq x y z
N MET A 1 35.16 3.54 -7.40
CA MET A 1 33.96 2.72 -7.18
C MET A 1 32.82 3.70 -7.22
N ASP A 2 32.21 3.87 -8.38
CA ASP A 2 31.11 4.81 -8.54
C ASP A 2 29.91 4.21 -7.81
N GLY A 3 29.64 4.73 -6.62
CA GLY A 3 28.51 4.27 -5.82
C GLY A 3 27.24 4.59 -6.60
N ASN A 4 26.46 3.56 -6.94
CA ASN A 4 25.09 3.75 -7.40
C ASN A 4 24.31 4.40 -6.25
N GLU A 5 24.23 5.73 -6.29
CA GLU A 5 23.51 6.51 -5.31
C GLU A 5 22.02 6.23 -5.46
N ILE A 6 21.37 5.99 -4.31
CA ILE A 6 19.94 5.70 -4.25
C ILE A 6 19.25 6.95 -3.73
N GLU A 7 18.34 7.48 -4.53
CA GLU A 7 17.46 8.58 -4.16
C GLU A 7 16.12 8.03 -3.67
N ILE A 8 15.69 8.45 -2.48
CA ILE A 8 14.34 8.21 -1.98
C ILE A 8 13.48 9.45 -2.24
N ARG A 9 12.41 9.28 -3.02
CA ARG A 9 11.52 10.40 -3.37
C ARG A 9 10.06 9.96 -3.51
N PRO A 10 9.10 10.90 -3.48
CA PRO A 10 7.72 10.60 -3.83
C PRO A 10 7.61 9.95 -5.21
N LEU A 11 6.70 8.98 -5.31
CA LEU A 11 6.35 8.32 -6.56
C LEU A 11 5.67 9.33 -7.49
N VAL A 12 6.15 9.38 -8.74
CA VAL A 12 5.52 10.16 -9.81
C VAL A 12 4.95 9.26 -10.91
N LEU A 13 4.15 9.84 -11.82
CA LEU A 13 3.44 9.08 -12.85
C LEU A 13 4.37 8.28 -13.78
N SER A 14 5.59 8.76 -14.03
CA SER A 14 6.59 8.07 -14.86
C SER A 14 7.13 6.79 -14.19
N ASP A 15 7.15 6.73 -12.86
CA ASP A 15 7.69 5.58 -12.12
C ASP A 15 6.73 4.40 -12.12
N LEU A 16 5.42 4.66 -12.21
CA LEU A 16 4.34 3.69 -12.05
C LEU A 16 4.54 2.40 -12.87
N GLY A 17 5.04 2.50 -14.11
CA GLY A 17 5.25 1.34 -14.96
C GLY A 17 6.29 0.37 -14.39
N ASN A 18 7.42 0.92 -13.94
CA ASN A 18 8.53 0.16 -13.37
C ASN A 18 8.17 -0.34 -11.96
N THR A 19 7.56 0.53 -11.14
CA THR A 19 7.10 0.17 -9.79
C THR A 19 6.11 -0.99 -9.80
N VAL A 20 5.11 -0.96 -10.70
CA VAL A 20 4.12 -2.05 -10.80
C VAL A 20 4.75 -3.34 -11.29
N THR A 21 5.71 -3.26 -12.21
CA THR A 21 6.42 -4.45 -12.69
C THR A 21 7.27 -5.06 -11.57
N LEU A 22 7.94 -4.23 -10.77
CA LEU A 22 8.68 -4.66 -9.58
C LEU A 22 7.75 -5.28 -8.53
N HIS A 23 6.62 -4.63 -8.21
CA HIS A 23 5.63 -5.18 -7.28
C HIS A 23 5.14 -6.55 -7.73
N GLN A 24 4.75 -6.70 -9.01
CA GLN A 24 4.26 -7.99 -9.50
C GLN A 24 5.31 -9.10 -9.48
N SER A 25 6.57 -8.78 -9.78
CA SER A 25 7.62 -9.80 -9.81
C SER A 25 7.97 -10.32 -8.42
N GLN A 26 7.80 -9.49 -7.39
CA GLN A 26 8.19 -9.82 -6.01
C GLN A 26 7.02 -10.23 -5.12
N LEU A 27 5.83 -9.68 -5.37
CA LEU A 27 4.62 -9.89 -4.59
C LEU A 27 3.56 -10.62 -5.43
N ALA A 28 3.99 -11.50 -6.34
CA ALA A 28 3.09 -12.23 -7.25
C ALA A 28 2.01 -13.04 -6.52
N THR A 29 2.33 -13.53 -5.32
CA THR A 29 1.42 -14.30 -4.46
C THR A 29 0.42 -13.42 -3.71
N GLU A 30 0.63 -12.11 -3.69
CA GLU A 30 -0.33 -11.21 -3.10
C GLU A 30 -1.60 -11.11 -3.94
N PHE A 31 -2.71 -11.01 -3.21
CA PHE A 31 -4.03 -10.94 -3.80
C PHE A 31 -4.18 -9.78 -4.81
N ILE A 32 -3.57 -8.63 -4.51
CA ILE A 32 -3.67 -7.41 -5.34
C ILE A 32 -2.90 -7.60 -6.66
N SER A 33 -1.78 -8.31 -6.65
CA SER A 33 -0.98 -8.62 -7.84
C SER A 33 -1.73 -9.41 -8.91
N ARG A 34 -2.70 -10.23 -8.49
CA ARG A 34 -3.50 -11.08 -9.37
C ARG A 34 -4.48 -10.31 -10.26
N PHE A 35 -4.82 -9.06 -9.93
CA PHE A 35 -5.66 -8.19 -10.77
C PHE A 35 -4.92 -7.56 -11.96
N GLY A 36 -3.60 -7.81 -12.07
CA GLY A 36 -2.80 -7.40 -13.20
C GLY A 36 -2.26 -5.96 -13.14
N LYS A 37 -1.35 -5.65 -14.08
CA LYS A 37 -0.60 -4.37 -14.12
C LYS A 37 -1.49 -3.13 -14.17
N ARG A 38 -2.60 -3.20 -14.91
CA ARG A 38 -3.51 -2.06 -15.08
C ARG A 38 -4.18 -1.69 -13.76
N PHE A 39 -4.61 -2.68 -12.98
CA PHE A 39 -5.17 -2.46 -11.65
C PHE A 39 -4.12 -1.88 -10.70
N LEU A 40 -2.95 -2.52 -10.63
CA LEU A 40 -1.85 -2.06 -9.77
C LEU A 40 -1.40 -0.64 -10.07
N LYS A 41 -1.32 -0.25 -11.36
CA LYS A 41 -0.98 1.12 -11.75
C LYS A 41 -1.97 2.13 -11.17
N ARG A 42 -3.27 1.81 -11.20
CA ARG A 42 -4.31 2.66 -10.63
C ARG A 42 -4.31 2.65 -9.11
N TYR A 43 -4.01 1.51 -8.51
CA TYR A 43 -3.89 1.36 -7.06
C TYR A 43 -2.72 2.22 -6.53
N TYR A 44 -1.52 2.11 -7.11
CA TYR A 44 -0.38 2.94 -6.75
C TYR A 44 -0.65 4.43 -7.00
N GLN A 45 -1.30 4.78 -8.11
CA GLN A 45 -1.71 6.15 -8.38
C GLN A 45 -2.68 6.68 -7.30
N ALA A 46 -3.64 5.88 -6.83
CA ALA A 46 -4.57 6.31 -5.78
C ALA A 46 -3.86 6.59 -4.43
N PHE A 47 -2.74 5.93 -4.14
CA PHE A 47 -1.89 6.25 -3.01
C PHE A 47 -1.12 7.56 -3.23
N ALA A 48 -0.51 7.74 -4.41
CA ALA A 48 0.22 8.97 -4.75
C ALA A 48 -0.69 10.21 -4.76
N ASP A 49 -1.93 10.08 -5.23
CA ASP A 49 -2.90 11.17 -5.32
C ASP A 49 -3.62 11.47 -3.98
N SER A 50 -3.43 10.65 -2.95
CA SER A 50 -4.18 10.75 -1.70
C SER A 50 -3.44 11.61 -0.67
N PRO A 51 -4.07 12.65 -0.08
CA PRO A 51 -3.46 13.44 1.00
C PRO A 51 -3.31 12.66 2.32
N TYR A 52 -3.86 11.45 2.39
CA TYR A 52 -3.81 10.58 3.57
C TYR A 52 -2.88 9.38 3.40
N ALA A 53 -2.09 9.37 2.32
CA ALA A 53 -1.18 8.29 1.99
C ALA A 53 0.12 8.81 1.40
N PHE A 54 1.15 7.98 1.46
CA PHE A 54 2.44 8.23 0.84
C PHE A 54 2.78 7.05 -0.07
N ALA A 55 3.23 7.39 -1.27
CA ALA A 55 3.84 6.46 -2.20
C ALA A 55 5.28 6.93 -2.43
N LEU A 56 6.24 6.12 -2.01
CA LEU A 56 7.67 6.41 -2.13
C LEU A 56 8.33 5.42 -3.09
N VAL A 57 9.35 5.87 -3.80
CA VAL A 57 10.22 5.05 -4.63
C VAL A 57 11.67 5.26 -4.24
N ALA A 58 12.45 4.18 -4.34
CA ALA A 58 13.90 4.22 -4.33
C ALA A 58 14.38 4.12 -5.79
N VAL A 59 15.13 5.12 -6.23
CA VAL A 59 15.58 5.25 -7.62
C VAL A 59 17.09 5.29 -7.65
N GLU A 60 17.67 4.48 -8.51
CA GLU A 60 19.10 4.53 -8.81
C GLU A 60 19.39 5.74 -9.70
N THR A 61 20.18 6.70 -9.20
CA THR A 61 20.39 8.00 -9.87
C THR A 61 21.10 7.87 -11.21
N THR A 62 22.01 6.90 -11.35
CA THR A 62 22.81 6.67 -12.56
C THR A 62 21.98 6.12 -13.72
N THR A 63 21.00 5.26 -13.43
CA THR A 63 20.18 4.58 -14.45
C THR A 63 18.74 5.07 -14.50
N ASN A 64 18.33 5.90 -13.54
CA ASN A 64 16.97 6.33 -13.28
C ASN A 64 15.97 5.15 -13.16
N GLN A 65 16.45 4.02 -12.63
CA GLN A 65 15.64 2.81 -12.45
C GLN A 65 15.04 2.74 -11.05
N VAL A 66 13.76 2.36 -10.98
CA VAL A 66 13.10 2.08 -9.70
C VAL A 66 13.58 0.75 -9.17
N VAL A 67 14.28 0.76 -8.04
CA VAL A 67 14.84 -0.43 -7.37
C VAL A 67 14.12 -0.77 -6.07
N GLY A 68 13.20 0.09 -5.62
CA GLY A 68 12.33 -0.18 -4.49
C GLY A 68 11.12 0.73 -4.46
N ALA A 69 10.09 0.32 -3.74
CA ALA A 69 8.89 1.13 -3.53
C ALA A 69 8.22 0.80 -2.20
N LEU A 70 7.60 1.81 -1.59
CA LEU A 70 6.82 1.70 -0.37
C LEU A 70 5.48 2.42 -0.55
N LEU A 71 4.39 1.77 -0.11
CA LEU A 71 3.08 2.37 0.04
C LEU A 71 2.67 2.35 1.51
N GLY A 72 2.24 3.50 2.02
CA GLY A 72 1.72 3.61 3.39
C GLY A 72 0.60 4.64 3.50
N THR A 73 -0.20 4.52 4.55
CA THR A 73 -1.26 5.48 4.88
C THR A 73 -1.02 6.09 6.25
N VAL A 74 -1.21 7.40 6.39
CA VAL A 74 -1.15 8.05 7.72
C VAL A 74 -2.49 8.02 8.44
N ARG A 75 -3.58 7.86 7.67
CA ARG A 75 -4.95 7.76 8.18
C ARG A 75 -5.74 6.79 7.30
N ALA A 76 -5.63 5.49 7.56
CA ALA A 76 -6.21 4.44 6.73
C ALA A 76 -7.71 4.65 6.43
N SER A 77 -8.50 5.06 7.44
CA SER A 77 -9.93 5.34 7.28
C SER A 77 -10.23 6.54 6.36
N ALA A 78 -9.41 7.58 6.42
CA ALA A 78 -9.55 8.75 5.57
C ALA A 78 -9.07 8.46 4.13
N HIS A 79 -7.97 7.72 3.99
CA HIS A 79 -7.48 7.22 2.70
C HIS A 79 -8.52 6.34 2.01
N TYR A 80 -9.13 5.39 2.72
CA TYR A 80 -10.17 4.54 2.17
C TYR A 80 -11.39 5.36 1.70
N ARG A 81 -11.84 6.33 2.51
CA ARG A 81 -12.95 7.22 2.14
C ARG A 81 -12.61 8.10 0.93
N TYR A 82 -11.37 8.56 0.83
CA TYR A 82 -10.88 9.30 -0.34
C TYR A 82 -10.86 8.40 -1.58
N MET A 83 -10.25 7.21 -1.47
CA MET A 83 -10.14 6.25 -2.55
C MET A 83 -11.51 5.80 -3.06
N THR A 84 -12.48 5.55 -2.18
CA THR A 84 -13.86 5.19 -2.56
C THR A 84 -14.65 6.33 -3.19
N ARG A 85 -14.43 7.58 -2.76
CA ARG A 85 -15.13 8.75 -3.34
C ARG A 85 -14.56 9.19 -4.68
N GLN A 86 -13.23 9.19 -4.83
CA GLN A 86 -12.56 9.75 -6.01
C GLN A 86 -12.16 8.68 -7.02
N CYS A 87 -11.77 7.49 -6.54
CA CYS A 87 -11.28 6.40 -7.37
C CYS A 87 -12.21 5.18 -7.36
N GLY A 88 -13.26 5.18 -6.52
CA GLY A 88 -14.04 4.00 -6.15
C GLY A 88 -14.72 3.36 -7.34
N TRP A 89 -15.39 4.14 -8.19
CA TRP A 89 -16.06 3.60 -9.38
C TRP A 89 -15.08 3.00 -10.39
N ARG A 90 -13.90 3.60 -10.57
CA ARG A 90 -12.87 3.11 -11.52
C ARG A 90 -12.11 1.91 -11.00
N LEU A 91 -11.80 1.87 -9.71
CA LEU A 91 -11.18 0.70 -9.08
C LEU A 91 -12.20 -0.45 -8.96
N ALA A 92 -13.44 -0.15 -8.55
CA ALA A 92 -14.51 -1.14 -8.49
C ALA A 92 -14.83 -1.70 -9.88
N SER A 93 -14.90 -0.87 -10.94
CA SER A 93 -15.13 -1.38 -12.29
C SER A 93 -14.02 -2.33 -12.76
N LEU A 94 -12.76 -2.06 -12.40
CA LEU A 94 -11.63 -2.94 -12.72
C LEU A 94 -11.67 -4.24 -11.91
N VAL A 95 -12.01 -4.17 -10.63
CA VAL A 95 -12.19 -5.36 -9.77
C VAL A 95 -13.34 -6.22 -10.27
N VAL A 96 -14.49 -5.62 -10.62
CA VAL A 96 -15.66 -6.31 -11.16
C VAL A 96 -15.32 -6.92 -12.52
N LEU A 97 -14.66 -6.18 -13.42
CA LEU A 97 -14.25 -6.70 -14.72
C LEU A 97 -13.29 -7.89 -14.57
N GLN A 98 -12.29 -7.80 -13.69
CA GLN A 98 -11.38 -8.90 -13.40
C GLN A 98 -12.08 -10.10 -12.73
N ALA A 99 -13.03 -9.86 -11.83
CA ALA A 99 -13.84 -10.90 -11.20
C ALA A 99 -14.74 -11.64 -12.21
N ILE A 100 -15.27 -10.94 -13.21
CA ILE A 100 -16.02 -11.53 -14.32
C ILE A 100 -15.10 -12.35 -15.22
N LEU A 101 -13.89 -11.85 -15.53
CA LEU A 101 -12.91 -12.53 -16.37
C LEU A 101 -12.26 -13.74 -15.69
N HIS A 102 -12.19 -13.75 -14.36
CA HIS A 102 -11.59 -14.82 -13.57
C HIS A 102 -12.51 -15.26 -12.42
N PRO A 103 -13.49 -16.13 -12.68
CA PRO A 103 -14.50 -16.53 -11.68
C PRO A 103 -13.90 -17.25 -10.46
N SER A 104 -12.74 -17.89 -10.58
CA SER A 104 -12.01 -18.49 -9.45
C SER A 104 -11.49 -17.44 -8.47
N LEU A 105 -11.03 -16.28 -8.95
CA LEU A 105 -10.64 -15.11 -8.14
C LEU A 105 -11.85 -14.53 -7.39
N ALA A 106 -12.99 -14.41 -8.05
CA ALA A 106 -14.23 -13.92 -7.44
C ALA A 106 -14.71 -14.86 -6.31
N LEU A 107 -14.67 -16.17 -6.53
CA LEU A 107 -15.03 -17.17 -5.53
C LEU A 107 -14.10 -17.17 -4.32
N GLU A 108 -12.80 -16.95 -4.53
CA GLU A 108 -11.80 -16.87 -3.46
C GLU A 108 -11.98 -15.60 -2.62
N VAL A 109 -12.25 -14.45 -3.25
CA VAL A 109 -12.64 -13.20 -2.57
C VAL A 109 -13.85 -13.42 -1.68
N CYS A 110 -14.91 -14.01 -2.24
CA CYS A 110 -16.15 -14.27 -1.53
C CYS A 110 -15.96 -15.28 -0.38
N ARG A 111 -15.15 -16.32 -0.57
CA ARG A 111 -14.96 -17.39 0.42
C ARG A 111 -13.99 -17.05 1.54
N THR A 112 -12.87 -16.40 1.24
CA THR A 112 -11.76 -16.24 2.20
C THR A 112 -11.68 -14.85 2.81
N ARG A 113 -12.10 -13.83 2.06
CA ARG A 113 -11.80 -12.43 2.37
C ARG A 113 -13.03 -11.56 2.51
N ALA A 114 -14.21 -11.98 2.05
CA ALA A 114 -15.46 -11.23 2.24
C ALA A 114 -15.72 -10.95 3.72
N LYS A 115 -15.65 -11.94 4.62
CA LYS A 115 -15.83 -11.67 6.08
C LYS A 115 -14.77 -10.74 6.67
N ARG A 116 -13.53 -10.72 6.17
CA ARG A 116 -12.42 -9.93 6.73
C ARG A 116 -12.38 -8.50 6.15
N TYR A 117 -12.65 -8.35 4.85
CA TYR A 117 -12.83 -7.05 4.18
C TYR A 117 -14.16 -6.42 4.57
N LEU A 118 -15.28 -7.17 4.52
CA LEU A 118 -16.58 -6.72 5.04
C LEU A 118 -16.47 -6.46 6.54
N GLY A 119 -15.75 -7.25 7.33
CA GLY A 119 -15.57 -7.00 8.77
C GLY A 119 -14.70 -5.78 9.10
N GLY A 120 -13.73 -5.42 8.24
CA GLY A 120 -13.02 -4.14 8.31
C GLY A 120 -13.94 -2.96 7.91
N LEU A 121 -14.66 -3.12 6.79
CA LEU A 121 -15.70 -2.19 6.33
C LEU A 121 -16.81 -1.99 7.36
N PHE A 122 -17.24 -3.05 8.05
CA PHE A 122 -18.33 -3.05 9.04
C PHE A 122 -17.85 -2.43 10.35
N ARG A 123 -16.63 -2.75 10.82
CA ARG A 123 -16.04 -2.08 11.99
C ARG A 123 -15.88 -0.57 11.77
N HIS A 124 -15.47 -0.16 10.59
CA HIS A 124 -15.32 1.26 10.26
C HIS A 124 -16.65 1.97 9.93
N ALA A 125 -17.63 1.27 9.33
CA ALA A 125 -18.97 1.81 9.12
C ALA A 125 -19.73 1.96 10.45
N VAL A 126 -19.62 0.98 11.37
CA VAL A 126 -20.20 1.07 12.72
C VAL A 126 -19.54 2.17 13.55
N ALA A 127 -18.21 2.36 13.43
CA ALA A 127 -17.51 3.49 14.06
C ALA A 127 -17.93 4.86 13.49
N ALA A 128 -18.15 4.94 12.17
CA ALA A 128 -18.65 6.15 11.50
C ALA A 128 -20.11 6.46 11.88
N LEU A 129 -20.94 5.44 12.07
CA LEU A 129 -22.33 5.58 12.52
C LEU A 129 -22.39 6.00 14.00
N ARG A 130 -21.54 5.44 14.87
CA ARG A 130 -21.42 5.86 16.28
C ARG A 130 -20.99 7.32 16.44
N LYS A 131 -20.11 7.81 15.57
CA LYS A 131 -19.67 9.22 15.56
C LYS A 131 -20.79 10.21 15.21
N SER A 132 -21.90 9.76 14.62
CA SER A 132 -23.05 10.61 14.30
C SER A 132 -24.02 10.84 15.46
N GLN A 133 -23.89 10.10 16.57
CA GLN A 133 -24.82 10.19 17.72
C GLN A 133 -24.30 10.92 18.96
N GLY A 134 -23.15 11.59 18.86
CA GLY A 134 -22.69 12.53 19.90
C GLY A 134 -22.04 11.88 21.11
N GLU A 135 -20.73 11.99 21.21
CA GLU A 135 -19.99 11.95 22.48
C GLU A 135 -18.59 12.55 22.28
N ASN A 136 -18.15 13.30 23.29
CA ASN A 136 -16.93 14.10 23.31
C ASN A 136 -15.64 13.25 23.27
N VAL A 137 -14.63 13.81 22.59
CA VAL A 137 -13.18 13.57 22.66
C VAL A 137 -12.71 12.26 23.31
N VAL A 138 -12.39 11.28 22.46
CA VAL A 138 -11.27 10.36 22.72
C VAL A 138 -10.31 10.55 21.55
N SER A 139 -9.05 10.88 21.86
CA SER A 139 -7.96 10.89 20.88
C SER A 139 -7.94 9.53 20.19
N PHE A 140 -8.41 9.46 18.94
CA PHE A 140 -8.12 8.29 18.13
C PHE A 140 -6.64 8.37 17.83
N GLU A 141 -5.86 7.54 18.51
CA GLU A 141 -4.45 7.27 18.18
C GLU A 141 -4.33 7.27 16.65
N GLN A 142 -3.57 8.22 16.11
CA GLN A 142 -3.45 8.34 14.66
C GLN A 142 -2.53 7.22 14.22
N VAL A 143 -3.13 6.08 13.89
CA VAL A 143 -2.42 4.89 13.44
C VAL A 143 -2.29 4.93 11.92
N GLY A 144 -1.06 4.90 11.44
CA GLY A 144 -0.73 4.70 10.04
C GLY A 144 -0.54 3.23 9.72
N ASP A 145 -0.61 2.88 8.43
CA ASP A 145 -0.39 1.51 7.95
C ASP A 145 0.74 1.49 6.93
N LEU A 146 1.78 0.68 7.13
CA LEU A 146 2.72 0.32 6.05
C LEU A 146 2.06 -0.83 5.27
N THR A 147 1.60 -0.52 4.06
CA THR A 147 0.79 -1.45 3.27
C THR A 147 1.65 -2.36 2.42
N HIS A 148 2.66 -1.80 1.74
CA HIS A 148 3.53 -2.54 0.83
C HIS A 148 4.96 -2.02 0.93
N LEU A 149 5.92 -2.93 0.95
CA LEU A 149 7.34 -2.64 0.75
C LEU A 149 7.90 -3.67 -0.22
N VAL A 150 8.55 -3.19 -1.27
CA VAL A 150 9.23 -4.05 -2.24
C VAL A 150 10.60 -3.48 -2.57
N VAL A 151 11.61 -4.35 -2.63
CA VAL A 151 12.97 -4.02 -3.09
C VAL A 151 13.39 -5.08 -4.11
N ASP A 152 14.00 -4.62 -5.19
CA ASP A 152 14.60 -5.48 -6.22
C ASP A 152 15.54 -6.51 -5.57
N PRO A 153 15.38 -7.82 -5.85
CA PRO A 153 16.20 -8.87 -5.27
C PRO A 153 17.70 -8.63 -5.39
N SER A 154 18.15 -8.11 -6.53
CA SER A 154 19.57 -7.82 -6.81
C SER A 154 20.13 -6.66 -5.98
N ARG A 155 19.23 -5.87 -5.36
CA ARG A 155 19.56 -4.69 -4.55
C ARG A 155 19.21 -4.86 -3.07
N ARG A 156 18.80 -6.06 -2.63
CA ARG A 156 18.52 -6.35 -1.21
C ARG A 156 19.80 -6.32 -0.37
N SER A 157 19.63 -6.15 0.94
CA SER A 157 20.72 -6.06 1.93
C SER A 157 21.70 -4.89 1.71
N GLN A 158 21.30 -3.89 0.89
CA GLN A 158 22.04 -2.65 0.66
C GLN A 158 21.44 -1.46 1.43
N GLY A 159 20.52 -1.72 2.38
CA GLY A 159 19.86 -0.68 3.19
C GLY A 159 18.67 0.04 2.52
N ILE A 160 18.37 -0.23 1.25
CA ILE A 160 17.27 0.44 0.51
C ILE A 160 15.92 0.32 1.21
N GLY A 161 15.58 -0.89 1.69
CA GLY A 161 14.33 -1.10 2.44
C GLY A 161 14.27 -0.24 3.69
N SER A 162 15.36 -0.17 4.46
CA SER A 162 15.44 0.64 5.67
C SER A 162 15.32 2.12 5.37
N GLN A 163 15.94 2.61 4.28
CA GLN A 163 15.81 4.01 3.86
C GLN A 163 14.37 4.37 3.47
N LEU A 164 13.67 3.48 2.77
CA LEU A 164 12.25 3.66 2.44
C LEU A 164 11.38 3.73 3.70
N VAL A 165 11.60 2.83 4.66
CA VAL A 165 10.87 2.80 5.93
C VAL A 165 11.13 4.06 6.74
N GLN A 166 12.40 4.47 6.90
CA GLN A 166 12.77 5.68 7.63
C GLN A 166 12.17 6.95 7.01
N ALA A 167 12.20 7.05 5.67
CA ALA A 167 11.56 8.17 4.97
C ALA A 167 10.04 8.19 5.22
N TYR A 168 9.39 7.03 5.24
CA TYR A 168 7.97 6.93 5.55
C TYR A 168 7.65 7.27 7.01
N GLU A 169 8.45 6.77 7.96
CA GLU A 169 8.32 7.09 9.39
C GLU A 169 8.46 8.59 9.64
N PHE A 170 9.43 9.24 8.99
CA PHE A 170 9.59 10.69 9.07
C PHE A 170 8.36 11.45 8.57
N LEU A 171 7.81 11.05 7.42
CA LEU A 171 6.59 11.66 6.88
C LEU A 171 5.35 11.39 7.75
N ALA A 172 5.25 10.20 8.32
CA ALA A 172 4.18 9.84 9.25
C ALA A 172 4.26 10.65 10.54
N TRP A 173 5.47 10.81 11.09
CA TRP A 173 5.72 11.66 12.25
C TRP A 173 5.34 13.12 11.98
N GLN A 174 5.71 13.67 10.82
CA GLN A 174 5.28 15.02 10.41
C GLN A 174 3.74 15.15 10.29
N ALA A 175 3.06 14.05 9.96
CA ALA A 175 1.61 13.97 9.92
C ALA A 175 0.96 13.72 11.29
N ASN A 176 1.73 13.71 12.38
CA ASN A 176 1.29 13.40 13.75
C ASN A 176 0.69 11.99 13.89
N VAL A 177 1.30 11.01 13.20
CA VAL A 177 1.02 9.58 13.40
C VAL A 177 1.78 9.09 14.62
N GLU A 178 1.08 8.46 15.55
CA GLU A 178 1.65 7.98 16.83
C GLU A 178 2.17 6.55 16.74
N ARG A 179 1.57 5.73 15.86
CA ARG A 179 1.97 4.34 15.60
C ARG A 179 1.81 3.99 14.13
N ILE A 180 2.70 3.17 13.60
CA ILE A 180 2.55 2.56 12.29
C ILE A 180 2.37 1.05 12.48
N ASP A 181 1.27 0.52 11.97
CA ASP A 181 1.00 -0.91 11.95
C ASP A 181 1.43 -1.49 10.58
N LEU A 182 1.85 -2.75 10.59
CA LEU A 182 2.13 -3.51 9.36
C LEU A 182 1.69 -4.96 9.54
N VAL A 183 1.38 -5.62 8.44
CA VAL A 183 1.06 -7.05 8.43
C VAL A 183 1.99 -7.74 7.45
N THR A 184 2.84 -8.61 7.97
CA THR A 184 3.64 -9.53 7.17
C THR A 184 3.08 -10.95 7.28
N LEU A 185 3.37 -11.78 6.28
CA LEU A 185 3.21 -13.21 6.42
C LEU A 185 4.09 -13.74 7.56
N PRO A 186 3.75 -14.90 8.15
CA PRO A 186 4.68 -15.64 9.00
C PRO A 186 5.98 -15.98 8.26
N ARG A 187 7.09 -16.04 8.98
CA ARG A 187 8.44 -16.31 8.43
C ARG A 187 8.48 -17.60 7.59
N GLN A 188 7.78 -18.64 8.03
CA GLN A 188 7.73 -19.94 7.35
C GLN A 188 7.05 -19.87 5.96
N LEU A 189 6.26 -18.82 5.72
CA LEU A 189 5.58 -18.56 4.45
C LEU A 189 6.28 -17.47 3.63
N GLY A 190 7.54 -17.16 3.94
CA GLY A 190 8.33 -16.14 3.25
C GLY A 190 8.07 -14.71 3.75
N GLY A 191 7.54 -14.56 4.95
CA GLY A 191 7.33 -13.25 5.59
C GLY A 191 8.63 -12.52 5.91
N ALA A 192 8.60 -11.19 5.84
CA ALA A 192 9.72 -10.30 6.11
C ALA A 192 9.77 -9.85 7.58
N GLY A 193 9.31 -10.68 8.52
CA GLY A 193 9.22 -10.31 9.94
C GLY A 193 10.55 -9.95 10.58
N ASP A 194 11.66 -10.62 10.21
CA ASP A 194 12.98 -10.32 10.77
C ASP A 194 13.60 -9.01 10.24
N PHE A 195 12.99 -8.38 9.22
CA PHE A 195 13.45 -7.12 8.66
C PHE A 195 12.92 -5.89 9.42
N TYR A 196 11.71 -6.01 10.00
CA TYR A 196 11.05 -4.95 10.76
C TYR A 196 11.32 -5.12 12.26
#